data_AF-A0A9D6IGM6-F1
#
_entry.id   AF-A0A9D6IGM6-F1
#
_cell.length_a   1.000
_cell.length_b   1.000
_cell.length_c   1.000
_cell.angle_alpha   90.00
_cell.angle_beta   90.00
_cell.angle_gamma   90.00
#
_symmetry.space_group_name_H-M   'P 1'
#
loop_
_entity.id
_entity.type
_entity.pdbx_description
1 polymer ?
#
loop_
_entity_poly.entity_id
_entity_poly.type
_entity_poly.pdbx_seq_one_letter_code
_entity_poly.pdbx_strand_id
1 'polypeptide(L)'
;MTFTYSIALSILFLNRLGDIKATDPNDPARQRIQSLALRLLAAQNKKGGWHYHCPVLNAYQERAVRNFLMANRFIPGHLEVFRPGQDDHSIGQFATLALWCARRHQVIAAPTLATAAGRYREKQKPNGSWGYRDSSPFFHDSSTCAGLIAIAIGLAIDGQGKKALAPLQDPAVARGLGYLAKIMGKKPGLPADVVLARRKHTADMEHFFRLLETRKDPDTWNQFSAIDRWELELGTIFGADAWGDLYFLWSLERMAVMYNLKEIDGRDWYRWGAKIIVANQKQDGSRQDRFPGVPDTCFALLFLRRMNLAPDLTELILGVRMEEKSKSPR
;
A
#
# COMPACT_ATOMS: atom_id res chain seq x y z
N MET A 1 -18.10 -5.71 -7.12
CA MET A 1 -16.65 -5.47 -6.99
C MET A 1 -16.04 -6.47 -6.01
N THR A 2 -15.11 -7.29 -6.49
CA THR A 2 -14.39 -8.31 -5.71
C THR A 2 -12.88 -8.06 -5.64
N PHE A 3 -12.30 -7.35 -6.60
CA PHE A 3 -10.86 -7.07 -6.64
C PHE A 3 -10.42 -6.22 -5.46
N THR A 4 -9.44 -6.70 -4.69
CA THR A 4 -9.06 -6.12 -3.39
C THR A 4 -8.52 -4.69 -3.55
N TYR A 5 -7.71 -4.42 -4.58
CA TYR A 5 -7.26 -3.05 -4.89
C TYR A 5 -8.44 -2.10 -5.13
N SER A 6 -9.42 -2.51 -5.94
CA SER A 6 -10.60 -1.67 -6.23
C SER A 6 -11.42 -1.41 -4.97
N ILE A 7 -11.58 -2.41 -4.09
CA ILE A 7 -12.26 -2.26 -2.80
C ILE A 7 -11.52 -1.26 -1.91
N ALA A 8 -10.21 -1.47 -1.72
CA ALA A 8 -9.39 -0.61 -0.87
C ALA A 8 -9.34 0.84 -1.39
N LEU A 9 -9.08 1.03 -2.69
CA LEU A 9 -9.06 2.35 -3.33
C LEU A 9 -10.43 3.02 -3.29
N SER A 10 -11.54 2.28 -3.42
CA SER A 10 -12.88 2.85 -3.26
C SER A 10 -13.13 3.37 -1.85
N ILE A 11 -12.67 2.64 -0.83
CA ILE A 11 -12.75 3.11 0.57
C ILE A 11 -11.93 4.39 0.75
N LEU A 12 -10.68 4.40 0.27
CA LEU A 12 -9.79 5.56 0.39
C LEU A 12 -10.35 6.78 -0.35
N PHE A 13 -10.87 6.57 -1.57
CA PHE A 13 -11.50 7.61 -2.38
C PHE A 13 -12.76 8.16 -1.71
N LEU A 14 -13.70 7.29 -1.33
CA LEU A 14 -14.95 7.70 -0.68
C LEU A 14 -14.64 8.44 0.62
N ASN A 15 -13.75 7.92 1.47
CA ASN A 15 -13.33 8.59 2.70
C ASN A 15 -12.76 10.01 2.50
N ARG A 16 -12.34 10.36 1.27
CA ARG A 16 -11.83 11.67 0.90
C ARG A 16 -12.79 12.52 0.08
N LEU A 17 -13.80 11.90 -0.52
CA LEU A 17 -14.88 12.60 -1.21
C LEU A 17 -15.66 13.40 -0.16
N GLY A 18 -15.80 14.71 -0.38
CA GLY A 18 -16.30 15.66 0.63
C GLY A 18 -17.68 15.33 1.22
N ASP A 19 -17.99 15.97 2.36
CA ASP A 19 -19.26 15.96 3.09
C ASP A 19 -19.82 14.61 3.54
N ILE A 20 -18.98 13.57 3.68
CA ILE A 20 -19.44 12.35 4.37
C ILE A 20 -19.70 12.69 5.84
N LYS A 21 -20.96 12.54 6.24
CA LYS A 21 -21.34 12.57 7.65
C LYS A 21 -20.99 11.22 8.25
N ALA A 22 -19.73 11.06 8.67
CA ALA A 22 -19.20 9.79 9.17
C ALA A 22 -19.99 9.20 10.36
N THR A 23 -20.77 10.02 11.05
CA THR A 23 -21.66 9.65 12.15
C THR A 23 -23.13 9.48 11.74
N ASP A 24 -23.53 9.91 10.54
CA ASP A 24 -24.91 9.75 10.04
C ASP A 24 -25.09 8.32 9.49
N PRO A 25 -25.93 7.49 10.13
CA PRO A 25 -26.13 6.11 9.69
C PRO A 25 -26.78 5.99 8.30
N ASN A 26 -27.44 7.05 7.82
CA ASN A 26 -28.16 7.08 6.55
C ASN A 26 -27.30 7.59 5.37
N ASP A 27 -26.08 8.05 5.63
CA ASP A 27 -25.15 8.49 4.58
C ASP A 27 -24.79 7.31 3.64
N PRO A 28 -25.13 7.36 2.35
CA PRO A 28 -24.89 6.26 1.42
C PRO A 28 -23.41 5.95 1.20
N ALA A 29 -22.53 6.96 1.28
CA ALA A 29 -21.09 6.77 1.12
C ALA A 29 -20.52 6.06 2.35
N ARG A 30 -20.96 6.44 3.56
CA ARG A 30 -20.62 5.73 4.80
C ARG A 30 -21.06 4.27 4.75
N GLN A 31 -22.31 3.98 4.38
CA GLN A 31 -22.81 2.61 4.26
C GLN A 31 -21.97 1.78 3.28
N ARG A 32 -21.59 2.38 2.15
CA ARG A 32 -20.74 1.75 1.15
C ARG A 32 -19.32 1.47 1.67
N ILE A 33 -18.71 2.43 2.37
CA ILE A 33 -17.41 2.24 3.04
C ILE A 33 -17.49 1.06 4.01
N GLN A 34 -18.53 0.99 4.85
CA GLN A 34 -18.67 -0.09 5.81
C GLN A 34 -18.85 -1.46 5.13
N SER A 35 -19.70 -1.56 4.11
CA SER A 35 -19.89 -2.81 3.35
C SER A 35 -18.58 -3.27 2.70
N LEU A 36 -17.85 -2.36 2.05
CA LEU A 36 -16.55 -2.65 1.44
C LEU A 36 -15.51 -3.06 2.48
N ALA A 37 -15.48 -2.39 3.64
CA ALA A 37 -14.55 -2.73 4.71
C ALA A 37 -14.86 -4.10 5.31
N LEU A 38 -16.13 -4.48 5.50
CA LEU A 38 -16.50 -5.83 5.96
C LEU A 38 -16.01 -6.93 5.00
N ARG A 39 -15.98 -6.65 3.69
CA ARG A 39 -15.39 -7.59 2.72
C ARG A 39 -13.89 -7.74 2.94
N LEU A 40 -13.16 -6.65 3.20
CA LEU A 40 -11.74 -6.71 3.56
C LEU A 40 -11.53 -7.48 4.86
N LEU A 41 -12.34 -7.23 5.90
CA LEU A 41 -12.26 -7.95 7.17
C LEU A 41 -12.48 -9.46 6.96
N ALA A 42 -13.52 -9.84 6.22
CA ALA A 42 -13.82 -11.25 5.93
C ALA A 42 -12.82 -11.91 4.97
N ALA A 43 -12.09 -11.14 4.18
CA ALA A 43 -11.10 -11.64 3.22
C ALA A 43 -9.69 -11.81 3.78
N GLN A 44 -9.42 -11.34 5.02
CA GLN A 44 -8.08 -11.50 5.58
C GLN A 44 -7.79 -13.00 5.72
N ASN A 45 -6.63 -13.42 5.24
CA ASN A 45 -6.18 -14.81 5.33
C ASN A 45 -5.55 -15.11 6.70
N LYS A 46 -5.29 -16.39 6.97
CA LYS A 46 -4.68 -16.82 8.25
C LYS A 46 -3.27 -16.25 8.52
N LYS A 47 -2.58 -15.75 7.50
CA LYS A 47 -1.27 -15.09 7.65
C LYS A 47 -1.40 -13.59 7.96
N GLY A 48 -2.61 -13.04 8.06
CA GLY A 48 -2.82 -11.60 8.22
C GLY A 48 -2.70 -10.77 6.93
N GLY A 49 -2.67 -11.42 5.76
CA GLY A 49 -2.67 -10.77 4.45
C GLY A 49 -4.00 -10.88 3.71
N TRP A 50 -3.99 -10.50 2.43
CA TRP A 50 -5.17 -10.53 1.56
C TRP A 50 -4.80 -11.05 0.18
N HIS A 51 -5.68 -11.88 -0.36
CA HIS A 51 -5.64 -12.27 -1.77
C HIS A 51 -6.16 -11.13 -2.66
N TYR A 52 -6.01 -11.30 -3.97
CA TYR A 52 -6.49 -10.35 -4.99
C TYR A 52 -8.01 -10.21 -5.03
N HIS A 53 -8.77 -11.15 -4.46
CA HIS A 53 -10.23 -11.11 -4.47
C HIS A 53 -10.83 -11.32 -3.08
N CYS A 54 -11.71 -10.40 -2.70
CA CYS A 54 -12.54 -10.49 -1.52
C CYS A 54 -13.88 -11.18 -1.83
N PRO A 55 -14.54 -11.79 -0.84
CA PRO A 55 -15.89 -12.31 -1.00
C PRO A 55 -16.89 -11.16 -1.19
N VAL A 56 -17.98 -11.45 -1.89
CA VAL A 56 -19.18 -10.60 -1.86
C VAL A 56 -20.03 -11.09 -0.69
N LEU A 57 -20.29 -10.21 0.28
CA LEU A 57 -21.14 -10.52 1.42
C LEU A 57 -22.58 -10.05 1.12
N ASN A 58 -23.56 -10.89 1.43
CA ASN A 58 -24.96 -10.48 1.48
C ASN A 58 -25.30 -9.78 2.81
N ALA A 59 -26.50 -9.20 2.93
CA ALA A 59 -26.92 -8.45 4.12
C ALA A 59 -26.90 -9.29 5.42
N TYR A 60 -27.18 -10.60 5.34
CA TYR A 60 -27.11 -11.49 6.49
C TYR A 60 -25.66 -11.73 6.93
N GLN A 61 -24.77 -12.00 5.98
CA GLN A 61 -23.34 -12.20 6.25
C GLN A 61 -22.68 -10.92 6.80
N GLU A 62 -22.99 -9.75 6.23
CA GLU A 62 -22.50 -8.48 6.77
C GLU A 62 -22.95 -8.26 8.22
N ARG A 63 -24.21 -8.56 8.53
CA ARG A 63 -24.74 -8.49 9.90
C ARG A 63 -24.05 -9.47 10.84
N ALA A 64 -23.80 -10.70 10.39
CA ALA A 64 -23.08 -11.70 11.17
C ALA A 64 -21.65 -11.24 11.49
N VAL A 65 -20.89 -10.73 10.51
CA VAL A 65 -19.54 -10.20 10.73
C VAL A 65 -19.57 -9.04 11.73
N ARG A 66 -20.50 -8.09 11.59
CA ARG A 66 -20.67 -6.98 12.56
C ARG A 66 -20.97 -7.49 13.96
N ASN A 67 -21.86 -8.48 14.10
CA ASN A 67 -22.20 -9.05 15.40
C ASN A 67 -20.99 -9.73 16.05
N PHE A 68 -20.19 -10.48 15.29
CA PHE A 68 -18.96 -11.06 15.81
C PHE A 68 -17.94 -9.99 16.25
N LEU A 69 -17.81 -8.89 15.50
CA LEU A 69 -16.94 -7.78 15.88
C LEU A 69 -17.41 -7.11 17.18
N MET A 70 -18.70 -6.78 17.28
CA MET A 70 -19.28 -6.14 18.47
C MET A 70 -19.21 -7.03 19.71
N ALA A 71 -19.36 -8.34 19.54
CA ALA A 71 -19.25 -9.32 20.63
C ALA A 71 -17.80 -9.71 20.95
N ASN A 72 -16.79 -9.09 20.33
CA ASN A 72 -15.37 -9.46 20.45
C ASN A 72 -15.09 -10.96 20.16
N ARG A 73 -15.84 -11.54 19.22
CA ARG A 73 -15.76 -12.95 18.78
C ARG A 73 -15.24 -13.09 17.35
N PHE A 74 -14.91 -11.99 16.69
CA PHE A 74 -14.35 -12.01 15.35
C PHE A 74 -12.88 -12.46 15.40
N ILE A 75 -12.56 -13.54 14.70
CA ILE A 75 -11.20 -14.06 14.57
C ILE A 75 -10.73 -13.78 13.13
N PRO A 76 -9.76 -12.88 12.91
CA PRO A 76 -9.26 -12.63 11.58
C PRO A 76 -8.62 -13.89 10.96
N GLY A 77 -8.79 -14.11 9.65
CA GLY A 77 -8.33 -15.34 8.99
C GLY A 77 -9.29 -16.53 9.06
N HIS A 78 -10.31 -16.51 9.92
CA HIS A 78 -11.20 -17.67 10.09
C HIS A 78 -12.37 -17.73 9.09
N LEU A 79 -12.74 -16.60 8.48
CA LEU A 79 -13.81 -16.55 7.48
C LEU A 79 -13.31 -16.81 6.06
N GLU A 80 -12.04 -17.15 5.89
CA GLU A 80 -11.43 -17.44 4.60
C GLU A 80 -12.03 -18.71 4.00
N VAL A 81 -13.08 -18.54 3.19
CA VAL A 81 -13.63 -19.59 2.33
C VAL A 81 -12.71 -19.67 1.12
N PHE A 82 -11.70 -20.53 1.24
CA PHE A 82 -10.64 -20.86 0.27
C PHE A 82 -10.88 -20.34 -1.17
N ARG A 83 -10.00 -19.45 -1.64
CA ARG A 83 -9.84 -19.12 -3.06
C ARG A 83 -8.38 -19.29 -3.47
N PRO A 84 -8.09 -19.86 -4.65
CA PRO A 84 -6.74 -19.85 -5.21
C PRO A 84 -6.31 -18.41 -5.50
N GLY A 85 -5.13 -18.04 -4.99
CA GLY A 85 -4.50 -16.74 -5.13
C GLY A 85 -3.27 -16.68 -4.22
N GLN A 86 -2.27 -15.88 -4.59
CA GLN A 86 -1.14 -15.58 -3.71
C GLN A 86 -1.35 -14.18 -3.13
N ASP A 87 -1.15 -14.05 -1.83
CA ASP A 87 -1.12 -12.76 -1.18
C ASP A 87 0.25 -12.11 -1.32
N ASP A 88 0.29 -10.78 -1.21
CA ASP A 88 1.52 -10.00 -1.25
C ASP A 88 1.40 -8.74 -0.38
N HIS A 89 2.54 -8.11 -0.12
CA HIS A 89 2.64 -6.92 0.72
C HIS A 89 2.11 -5.67 0.03
N SER A 90 2.01 -5.67 -1.31
CA SER A 90 1.36 -4.58 -2.06
C SER A 90 -0.13 -4.52 -1.73
N ILE A 91 -0.87 -5.63 -1.88
CA ILE A 91 -2.29 -5.69 -1.48
C ILE A 91 -2.43 -5.40 0.01
N GLY A 92 -1.53 -5.95 0.84
CA GLY A 92 -1.49 -5.68 2.27
C GLY A 92 -1.43 -4.19 2.60
N GLN A 93 -0.59 -3.42 1.88
CA GLN A 93 -0.49 -1.96 2.04
C GLN A 93 -1.83 -1.26 1.77
N PHE A 94 -2.50 -1.58 0.65
CA PHE A 94 -3.79 -0.95 0.32
C PHE A 94 -4.89 -1.36 1.30
N ALA A 95 -4.99 -2.64 1.65
CA ALA A 95 -6.02 -3.15 2.55
C ALA A 95 -5.88 -2.54 3.96
N THR A 96 -4.66 -2.46 4.50
CA THR A 96 -4.41 -1.86 5.82
C THR A 96 -4.71 -0.37 5.85
N LEU A 97 -4.28 0.38 4.83
CA LEU A 97 -4.63 1.80 4.66
C LEU A 97 -6.14 2.03 4.61
N ALA A 98 -6.85 1.23 3.81
CA ALA A 98 -8.29 1.32 3.65
C ALA A 98 -9.02 1.00 4.96
N LEU A 99 -8.63 -0.08 5.64
CA LEU A 99 -9.21 -0.47 6.92
C LEU A 99 -8.94 0.55 8.02
N TRP A 100 -7.76 1.17 8.05
CA TRP A 100 -7.49 2.28 8.96
C TRP A 100 -8.47 3.44 8.72
N CYS A 101 -8.61 3.88 7.47
CA CYS A 101 -9.54 4.96 7.12
C CYS A 101 -11.00 4.61 7.43
N ALA A 102 -11.40 3.35 7.21
CA ALA A 102 -12.75 2.88 7.48
C ALA A 102 -13.15 2.97 8.97
N ARG A 103 -12.19 3.03 9.91
CA ARG A 103 -12.46 3.23 11.34
C ARG A 103 -13.22 4.54 11.62
N ARG A 104 -12.95 5.59 10.84
CA ARG A 104 -13.69 6.87 10.93
C ARG A 104 -15.19 6.70 10.69
N HIS A 105 -15.57 5.63 9.98
CA HIS A 105 -16.93 5.27 9.64
C HIS A 105 -17.48 4.17 10.54
N GLN A 106 -16.99 4.08 11.80
CA GLN A 106 -17.40 3.10 12.82
C GLN A 106 -17.19 1.63 12.44
N VAL A 107 -16.19 1.35 11.58
CA VAL A 107 -15.75 -0.03 11.32
C VAL A 107 -14.77 -0.47 12.39
N ILE A 108 -15.07 -1.57 13.09
CA ILE A 108 -14.17 -2.21 14.05
C ILE A 108 -13.12 -2.99 13.25
N ALA A 109 -11.98 -2.36 12.97
CA ALA A 109 -10.89 -2.97 12.19
C ALA A 109 -9.66 -3.37 13.01
N ALA A 110 -9.61 -3.00 14.30
CA ALA A 110 -8.43 -3.18 15.14
C ALA A 110 -7.90 -4.62 15.20
N PRO A 111 -8.73 -5.68 15.37
CA PRO A 111 -8.23 -7.06 15.38
C PRO A 111 -7.53 -7.45 14.08
N THR A 112 -8.14 -7.15 12.93
CA THR A 112 -7.58 -7.43 11.59
C THR A 112 -6.29 -6.66 11.35
N LEU A 113 -6.23 -5.39 11.74
CA LEU A 113 -5.04 -4.55 11.61
C LEU A 113 -3.90 -5.05 12.51
N ALA A 114 -4.21 -5.47 13.73
CA ALA A 114 -3.24 -6.07 14.66
C ALA A 114 -2.66 -7.38 14.10
N THR A 115 -3.49 -8.26 13.53
CA THR A 115 -3.01 -9.49 12.87
C THR A 115 -2.08 -9.19 11.69
N ALA A 116 -2.40 -8.17 10.88
CA ALA A 116 -1.53 -7.74 9.80
C ALA A 116 -0.19 -7.23 10.33
N ALA A 117 -0.20 -6.34 11.32
CA ALA A 117 1.02 -5.82 11.95
C ALA A 117 1.89 -6.93 12.56
N GLY A 118 1.27 -7.93 13.21
CA GLY A 118 1.95 -9.10 13.74
C GLY A 118 2.72 -9.88 12.66
N ARG A 119 2.11 -10.12 11.50
CA ARG A 119 2.79 -10.74 10.36
C ARG A 119 4.01 -9.94 9.93
N TYR A 120 3.89 -8.62 9.78
CA TYR A 120 5.03 -7.80 9.36
C TYR A 120 6.16 -7.82 10.40
N ARG A 121 5.86 -7.85 11.70
CA ARG A 121 6.90 -8.07 12.71
C ARG A 121 7.60 -9.42 12.55
N GLU A 122 6.85 -10.48 12.31
CA GLU A 122 7.38 -11.83 12.14
C GLU A 122 8.22 -11.99 10.86
N LYS A 123 7.81 -11.34 9.77
CA LYS A 123 8.39 -11.56 8.43
C LYS A 123 9.45 -10.52 8.02
N GLN A 124 9.88 -9.64 8.93
CA GLN A 124 10.99 -8.73 8.63
C GLN A 124 12.28 -9.54 8.43
N LYS A 125 12.99 -9.28 7.34
CA LYS A 125 14.27 -9.93 7.04
C LYS A 125 15.40 -9.36 7.92
N PRO A 126 16.52 -10.10 8.11
CA PRO A 126 17.65 -9.64 8.93
C PRO A 126 18.25 -8.29 8.50
N ASN A 127 18.21 -7.97 7.21
CA ASN A 127 18.67 -6.69 6.66
C ASN A 127 17.70 -5.52 6.92
N GLY A 128 16.54 -5.77 7.53
CA GLY A 128 15.49 -4.79 7.83
C GLY A 128 14.39 -4.69 6.78
N SER A 129 14.53 -5.32 5.60
CA SER A 129 13.55 -5.22 4.53
C SER A 129 12.40 -6.24 4.66
N TRP A 130 11.38 -6.06 3.83
CA TRP A 130 10.38 -7.07 3.52
C TRP A 130 10.40 -7.35 2.03
N GLY A 131 10.16 -8.59 1.59
CA GLY A 131 10.03 -8.91 0.17
C GLY A 131 8.56 -8.87 -0.27
N TYR A 132 8.29 -8.84 -1.58
CA TYR A 132 6.91 -8.77 -2.12
C TYR A 132 5.92 -9.73 -1.47
N ARG A 133 6.40 -10.96 -1.27
CA ARG A 133 5.78 -12.02 -0.48
C ARG A 133 6.77 -12.38 0.61
N ASP A 134 6.31 -13.04 1.67
CA ASP A 134 7.14 -13.33 2.84
C ASP A 134 8.49 -13.99 2.48
N SER A 135 8.50 -14.90 1.50
CA SER A 135 9.71 -15.57 1.00
C SER A 135 10.29 -14.97 -0.29
N SER A 136 9.69 -13.91 -0.85
CA SER A 136 10.14 -13.31 -2.10
C SER A 136 11.56 -12.74 -1.95
N PRO A 137 12.45 -12.96 -2.93
CA PRO A 137 13.76 -12.33 -2.98
C PRO A 137 13.75 -10.95 -3.67
N PHE A 138 12.57 -10.46 -4.10
CA PHE A 138 12.43 -9.23 -4.89
C PHE A 138 11.34 -8.30 -4.34
N PHE A 139 11.32 -7.09 -4.91
CA PHE A 139 10.43 -5.97 -4.59
C PHE A 139 10.56 -5.46 -3.17
N HIS A 140 11.80 -5.40 -2.67
CA HIS A 140 12.05 -5.03 -1.28
C HIS A 140 11.74 -3.57 -0.97
N ASP A 141 11.88 -2.67 -1.93
CA ASP A 141 11.84 -1.22 -1.68
C ASP A 141 10.42 -0.77 -1.30
N SER A 142 9.44 -1.08 -2.14
CA SER A 142 8.02 -0.79 -1.85
C SER A 142 7.47 -1.66 -0.73
N SER A 143 7.90 -2.92 -0.63
CA SER A 143 7.43 -3.83 0.43
C SER A 143 7.95 -3.43 1.81
N THR A 144 9.14 -2.81 1.88
CA THR A 144 9.63 -2.23 3.13
C THR A 144 8.79 -1.03 3.57
N CYS A 145 8.32 -0.21 2.62
CA CYS A 145 7.36 0.85 2.93
C CYS A 145 6.04 0.26 3.45
N ALA A 146 5.52 -0.81 2.83
CA ALA A 146 4.32 -1.52 3.28
C ALA A 146 4.47 -2.07 4.70
N GLY A 147 5.61 -2.70 5.00
CA GLY A 147 5.93 -3.20 6.32
C GLY A 147 5.96 -2.09 7.36
N LEU A 148 6.67 -0.99 7.08
CA LEU A 148 6.70 0.17 7.98
C LEU A 148 5.31 0.79 8.21
N ILE A 149 4.45 0.86 7.19
CA ILE A 149 3.05 1.31 7.36
C ILE A 149 2.29 0.38 8.31
N ALA A 150 2.41 -0.93 8.14
CA ALA A 150 1.74 -1.90 9.02
C ALA A 150 2.27 -1.86 10.47
N ILE A 151 3.58 -1.65 10.66
CA ILE A 151 4.16 -1.46 12.00
C ILE A 151 3.62 -0.18 12.64
N ALA A 152 3.51 0.94 11.90
CA ALA A 152 2.92 2.18 12.43
C ALA A 152 1.48 1.94 12.90
N ILE A 153 0.68 1.25 12.10
CA ILE A 153 -0.68 0.86 12.46
C ILE A 153 -0.69 0.00 13.73
N GLY A 154 0.18 -1.01 13.81
CA GLY A 154 0.32 -1.86 15.00
C GLY A 154 0.63 -1.06 16.26
N LEU A 155 1.64 -0.17 16.20
CA LEU A 155 2.00 0.73 17.30
C LEU A 155 0.82 1.59 17.74
N ALA A 156 0.02 2.10 16.80
CA ALA A 156 -1.15 2.90 17.12
C ALA A 156 -2.31 2.09 17.70
N ILE A 157 -2.45 0.81 17.34
CA ILE A 157 -3.43 -0.10 17.96
C ILE A 157 -2.99 -0.45 19.39
N ASP A 158 -1.72 -0.79 19.58
CA ASP A 158 -1.13 -1.15 20.87
C ASP A 158 -1.11 0.06 21.85
N GLY A 159 -0.95 1.26 21.30
CA GLY A 159 -0.88 2.52 22.02
C GLY A 159 -2.21 3.09 22.53
N GLN A 160 -3.36 2.49 22.18
CA GLN A 160 -4.69 2.98 22.62
C GLN A 160 -4.93 2.91 24.15
N GLY A 161 -3.93 2.49 24.94
CA GLY A 161 -3.92 2.54 26.40
C GLY A 161 -2.53 2.62 27.05
N LYS A 162 -1.46 2.94 26.31
CA LYS A 162 -0.08 3.03 26.82
C LYS A 162 0.56 4.36 26.38
N LYS A 163 1.53 4.88 27.16
CA LYS A 163 2.33 6.06 26.74
C LYS A 163 2.95 5.78 25.36
N ALA A 164 2.86 6.75 24.45
CA ALA A 164 3.40 6.63 23.10
C ALA A 164 4.88 6.20 23.15
N LEU A 165 5.22 5.09 22.50
CA LEU A 165 6.61 4.78 22.21
C LEU A 165 7.07 5.77 21.14
N ALA A 166 8.27 6.33 21.24
CA ALA A 166 8.83 7.07 20.11
C ALA A 166 8.93 6.08 18.92
N PRO A 167 8.15 6.24 17.84
CA PRO A 167 7.96 5.17 16.86
C PRO A 167 9.26 4.84 16.13
N LEU A 168 10.19 5.80 16.06
CA LEU A 168 11.52 5.62 15.48
C LEU A 168 12.48 4.80 16.36
N GLN A 169 12.16 4.60 17.64
CA GLN A 169 12.92 3.74 18.56
C GLN A 169 12.48 2.27 18.47
N ASP A 170 11.36 1.97 17.79
CA ASP A 170 10.95 0.59 17.54
C ASP A 170 12.02 -0.11 16.68
N PRO A 171 12.58 -1.27 17.12
CA PRO A 171 13.67 -1.92 16.40
C PRO A 171 13.32 -2.32 14.97
N ALA A 172 12.07 -2.69 14.70
CA ALA A 172 11.64 -3.04 13.34
C ALA A 172 11.57 -1.79 12.46
N VAL A 173 11.07 -0.67 13.01
CA VAL A 173 11.06 0.63 12.31
C VAL A 173 12.48 1.09 12.01
N ALA A 174 13.37 1.08 13.01
CA ALA A 174 14.76 1.51 12.85
C ALA A 174 15.49 0.71 11.78
N ARG A 175 15.33 -0.63 11.76
CA ARG A 175 15.93 -1.48 10.70
C ARG A 175 15.33 -1.22 9.33
N GLY A 176 14.02 -1.03 9.22
CA GLY A 176 13.35 -0.75 7.94
C GLY A 176 13.77 0.60 7.36
N LEU A 177 13.83 1.65 8.19
CA LEU A 177 14.36 2.95 7.78
C LEU A 177 15.86 2.88 7.44
N GLY A 178 16.63 2.09 8.18
CA GLY A 178 18.04 1.81 7.88
C GLY A 178 18.24 1.09 6.55
N TYR A 179 17.30 0.24 6.13
CA TYR A 179 17.29 -0.33 4.78
C TYR A 179 16.99 0.74 3.72
N LEU A 180 15.92 1.53 3.90
CA LEU A 180 15.54 2.58 2.95
C LEU A 180 16.65 3.62 2.76
N ALA A 181 17.33 4.02 3.85
CA ALA A 181 18.49 4.90 3.82
C ALA A 181 19.61 4.39 2.88
N LYS A 182 19.82 3.07 2.81
CA LYS A 182 20.86 2.48 1.96
C LYS A 182 20.52 2.54 0.49
N ILE A 183 19.24 2.45 0.12
CA ILE A 183 18.82 2.42 -1.29
C ILE A 183 18.49 3.82 -1.84
N MET A 184 18.07 4.75 -0.99
CA MET A 184 17.54 6.04 -1.44
C MET A 184 18.62 6.91 -2.10
N GLY A 185 18.39 7.24 -3.36
CA GLY A 185 19.31 8.03 -4.18
C GLY A 185 20.62 7.32 -4.50
N LYS A 186 20.66 6.00 -4.38
CA LYS A 186 21.77 5.15 -4.83
C LYS A 186 21.25 4.24 -5.95
N LYS A 187 22.14 3.82 -6.85
CA LYS A 187 21.77 2.78 -7.83
C LYS A 187 21.42 1.51 -7.07
N PRO A 188 20.40 0.73 -7.50
CA PRO A 188 20.08 -0.55 -6.87
C PRO A 188 21.34 -1.41 -6.78
N GLY A 189 21.62 -1.95 -5.60
CA GLY A 189 22.76 -2.86 -5.35
C GLY A 189 22.56 -4.26 -5.94
N LEU A 190 21.73 -4.37 -6.99
CA LEU A 190 21.45 -5.62 -7.68
C LEU A 190 22.66 -6.03 -8.53
N PRO A 191 22.97 -7.33 -8.64
CA PRO A 191 23.97 -7.83 -9.58
C PRO A 191 23.72 -7.33 -11.02
N ALA A 192 24.79 -7.05 -11.77
CA ALA A 192 24.69 -6.43 -13.09
C ALA A 192 23.92 -7.31 -14.10
N ASP A 193 24.07 -8.62 -14.00
CA ASP A 193 23.33 -9.63 -14.77
C ASP A 193 21.83 -9.59 -14.46
N VAL A 194 21.46 -9.44 -13.18
CA VAL A 194 20.06 -9.25 -12.76
C VAL A 194 19.52 -7.96 -13.38
N VAL A 195 20.22 -6.84 -13.24
CA VAL A 195 19.78 -5.55 -13.82
C VAL A 195 19.59 -5.66 -15.34
N LEU A 196 20.50 -6.34 -16.04
CA LEU A 196 20.40 -6.54 -17.49
C LEU A 196 19.19 -7.40 -17.87
N ALA A 197 18.96 -8.51 -17.18
CA ALA A 197 17.81 -9.38 -17.40
C ALA A 197 16.49 -8.62 -17.19
N ARG A 198 16.41 -7.81 -16.14
CA ARG A 198 15.24 -6.98 -15.83
C ARG A 198 14.96 -5.90 -16.88
N ARG A 199 16.01 -5.22 -17.37
CA ARG A 199 15.89 -4.23 -18.45
C ARG A 199 15.43 -4.87 -19.77
N LYS A 200 15.96 -6.04 -20.11
CA LYS A 200 15.52 -6.77 -21.31
C LYS A 200 14.04 -7.13 -21.19
N HIS A 201 13.65 -7.71 -20.06
CA HIS A 201 12.26 -8.07 -19.77
C HIS A 201 11.31 -6.85 -19.88
N THR A 202 11.70 -5.73 -19.29
CA THR A 202 10.96 -4.45 -19.39
C THR A 202 10.72 -4.05 -20.85
N ALA A 203 11.77 -4.09 -21.68
CA ALA A 203 11.68 -3.73 -23.10
C ALA A 203 10.80 -4.70 -23.91
N ASP A 204 10.88 -6.01 -23.61
CA ASP A 204 10.04 -7.03 -24.23
C ASP A 204 8.55 -6.80 -23.89
N MET A 205 8.23 -6.51 -22.62
CA MET A 205 6.87 -6.21 -22.15
C MET A 205 6.31 -4.93 -22.79
N GLU A 206 7.11 -3.85 -22.85
CA GLU A 206 6.69 -2.62 -23.52
C GLU A 206 6.44 -2.82 -25.01
N HIS A 207 7.28 -3.60 -25.68
CA HIS A 207 7.09 -3.94 -27.08
C HIS A 207 5.78 -4.72 -27.29
N PHE A 208 5.52 -5.70 -26.44
CA PHE A 208 4.28 -6.48 -26.46
C PHE A 208 3.04 -5.60 -26.26
N PHE A 209 3.01 -4.72 -25.26
CA PHE A 209 1.86 -3.83 -25.04
C PHE A 209 1.63 -2.84 -26.20
N ARG A 210 2.70 -2.31 -26.81
CA ARG A 210 2.57 -1.48 -28.03
C ARG A 210 1.97 -2.25 -29.20
N LEU A 211 2.34 -3.53 -29.36
CA LEU A 211 1.74 -4.40 -30.38
C LEU A 211 0.26 -4.65 -30.09
N LEU A 212 -0.11 -4.88 -28.83
CA LEU A 212 -1.51 -5.08 -28.45
C LEU A 212 -2.41 -3.88 -28.73
N GLU A 213 -1.89 -2.67 -28.52
CA GLU A 213 -2.63 -1.45 -28.82
C GLU A 213 -2.89 -1.28 -30.33
N THR A 214 -2.00 -1.83 -31.16
CA THR A 214 -2.04 -1.66 -32.62
C THR A 214 -2.59 -2.87 -33.38
N ARG A 215 -2.63 -4.05 -32.75
CA ARG A 215 -3.04 -5.33 -33.37
C ARG A 215 -3.91 -6.12 -32.40
N LYS A 216 -5.07 -6.58 -32.87
CA LYS A 216 -5.89 -7.57 -32.17
C LYS A 216 -5.44 -8.98 -32.59
N ASP A 217 -4.42 -9.50 -31.93
CA ASP A 217 -3.93 -10.86 -32.14
C ASP A 217 -4.70 -11.85 -31.23
N PRO A 218 -5.38 -12.88 -31.76
CA PRO A 218 -6.06 -13.88 -30.94
C PRO A 218 -5.11 -14.70 -30.05
N ASP A 219 -3.81 -14.76 -30.34
CA ASP A 219 -2.80 -15.50 -29.55
C ASP A 219 -2.09 -14.66 -28.47
N THR A 220 -2.61 -13.46 -28.22
CA THR A 220 -2.13 -12.48 -27.21
C THR A 220 -1.74 -13.11 -25.88
N TRP A 221 -2.57 -14.02 -25.35
CA TRP A 221 -2.34 -14.60 -24.02
C TRP A 221 -1.10 -15.49 -23.95
N ASN A 222 -0.84 -16.28 -24.99
CA ASN A 222 0.32 -17.17 -25.03
C ASN A 222 1.60 -16.36 -25.22
N GLN A 223 1.56 -15.32 -26.08
CA GLN A 223 2.65 -14.37 -26.25
C GLN A 223 2.99 -13.63 -24.95
N PHE A 224 1.97 -13.13 -24.23
CA PHE A 224 2.13 -12.53 -22.91
C PHE A 224 2.75 -13.53 -21.92
N SER A 225 2.19 -14.73 -21.81
CA SER A 225 2.64 -15.75 -20.85
C SER A 225 4.08 -16.21 -21.10
N ALA A 226 4.57 -16.13 -22.34
CA ALA A 226 5.93 -16.48 -22.70
C ALA A 226 6.97 -15.43 -22.24
N ILE A 227 6.57 -14.16 -22.13
CA ILE A 227 7.43 -13.05 -21.72
C ILE A 227 7.19 -12.61 -20.28
N ASP A 228 6.02 -12.91 -19.69
CA ASP A 228 5.67 -12.48 -18.34
C ASP A 228 6.55 -13.18 -17.30
N ARG A 229 7.48 -12.40 -16.74
CA ARG A 229 8.42 -12.78 -15.70
C ARG A 229 8.35 -11.71 -14.66
N TRP A 230 7.23 -11.67 -13.94
CA TRP A 230 6.95 -10.67 -12.91
C TRP A 230 8.10 -10.48 -11.92
N GLU A 231 8.92 -11.51 -11.64
CA GLU A 231 10.10 -11.41 -10.77
C GLU A 231 11.25 -10.54 -11.32
N LEU A 232 11.25 -10.28 -12.62
CA LEU A 232 12.23 -9.46 -13.33
C LEU A 232 11.79 -8.00 -13.48
N GLU A 233 10.67 -7.62 -12.88
CA GLU A 233 10.21 -6.23 -12.91
C GLU A 233 11.18 -5.30 -12.15
N LEU A 234 11.36 -4.08 -12.65
CA LEU A 234 12.20 -3.05 -12.05
C LEU A 234 11.68 -1.67 -12.44
N GLY A 235 11.83 -0.68 -11.55
CA GLY A 235 11.62 0.71 -11.92
C GLY A 235 12.48 1.14 -13.11
N THR A 236 11.93 1.96 -14.01
CA THR A 236 12.61 2.38 -15.25
C THR A 236 13.33 3.73 -15.15
N ILE A 237 13.01 4.52 -14.13
CA ILE A 237 13.49 5.89 -13.94
C ILE A 237 14.80 5.89 -13.13
N PHE A 238 14.81 5.22 -11.98
CA PHE A 238 15.98 5.10 -11.11
C PHE A 238 16.22 3.69 -10.56
N GLY A 239 15.37 2.73 -10.89
CA GLY A 239 15.63 1.32 -10.66
C GLY A 239 15.37 0.85 -9.24
N ALA A 240 14.31 1.34 -8.60
CA ALA A 240 13.82 0.75 -7.36
C ALA A 240 13.51 -0.75 -7.57
N ASP A 241 13.87 -1.58 -6.61
CA ASP A 241 13.39 -2.96 -6.51
C ASP A 241 11.93 -2.91 -6.03
N ALA A 242 11.05 -2.56 -6.96
CA ALA A 242 9.61 -2.43 -6.84
C ALA A 242 8.97 -2.71 -8.21
N TRP A 243 7.65 -2.90 -8.24
CA TRP A 243 6.90 -2.98 -9.50
C TRP A 243 7.06 -1.74 -10.39
N GLY A 244 7.47 -0.61 -9.80
CA GLY A 244 7.79 0.64 -10.49
C GLY A 244 8.37 1.64 -9.50
N ASP A 245 9.23 2.52 -9.99
CA ASP A 245 9.77 3.68 -9.29
C ASP A 245 8.67 4.61 -8.78
N LEU A 246 7.64 4.86 -9.59
CA LEU A 246 6.54 5.76 -9.19
C LEU A 246 5.67 5.12 -8.09
N TYR A 247 5.49 3.80 -8.15
CA TYR A 247 4.82 3.05 -7.09
C TYR A 247 5.63 3.03 -5.78
N PHE A 248 6.95 2.85 -5.89
CA PHE A 248 7.84 2.96 -4.74
C PHE A 248 7.78 4.37 -4.13
N LEU A 249 7.90 5.43 -4.93
CA LEU A 249 7.80 6.81 -4.43
C LEU A 249 6.47 7.03 -3.71
N TRP A 250 5.35 6.61 -4.30
CA TRP A 250 4.05 6.68 -3.63
C TRP A 250 4.05 5.96 -2.27
N SER A 251 4.62 4.76 -2.19
CA SER A 251 4.68 3.98 -0.95
C SER A 251 5.59 4.63 0.10
N LEU A 252 6.74 5.17 -0.34
CA LEU A 252 7.69 5.91 0.47
C LEU A 252 7.03 7.15 1.09
N GLU A 253 6.28 7.92 0.32
CA GLU A 253 5.63 9.12 0.83
C GLU A 253 4.50 8.77 1.81
N ARG A 254 3.71 7.73 1.56
CA ARG A 254 2.67 7.28 2.52
C ARG A 254 3.29 6.94 3.87
N MET A 255 4.39 6.18 3.85
CA MET A 255 5.16 5.82 5.04
C MET A 255 5.77 7.06 5.71
N ALA A 256 6.53 7.86 4.97
CA ALA A 256 7.26 8.99 5.53
C ALA A 256 6.33 10.05 6.13
N VAL A 257 5.16 10.28 5.53
CA VAL A 257 4.13 11.16 6.08
C VAL A 257 3.51 10.60 7.36
N MET A 258 3.25 9.29 7.44
CA MET A 258 2.71 8.68 8.67
C MET A 258 3.65 8.85 9.87
N TYR A 259 4.94 8.63 9.66
CA TYR A 259 5.98 8.79 10.69
C TYR A 259 6.40 10.26 10.90
N ASN A 260 5.79 11.21 10.19
CA ASN A 260 6.14 12.64 10.21
C ASN A 260 7.64 12.90 9.95
N LEU A 261 8.23 12.16 9.00
CA LEU A 261 9.63 12.30 8.65
C LEU A 261 9.83 13.54 7.78
N LYS A 262 10.81 14.37 8.13
CA LYS A 262 11.34 15.41 7.22
C LYS A 262 12.41 14.83 6.30
N GLU A 263 13.25 13.97 6.84
CA GLU A 263 14.42 13.40 6.17
C GLU A 263 14.53 11.91 6.48
N ILE A 264 15.19 11.18 5.58
CA ILE A 264 15.63 9.81 5.80
C ILE A 264 17.14 9.82 5.56
N ASP A 265 17.94 9.55 6.60
CA ASP A 265 19.41 9.58 6.54
C ASP A 265 19.97 10.91 5.98
N GLY A 266 19.49 12.04 6.53
CA GLY A 266 19.89 13.39 6.11
C GLY A 266 19.37 13.83 4.73
N ARG A 267 18.62 12.97 4.03
CA ARG A 267 18.03 13.29 2.72
C ARG A 267 16.59 13.73 2.88
N ASP A 268 16.28 14.93 2.39
CA ASP A 268 14.90 15.36 2.17
C ASP A 268 14.25 14.47 1.10
N TRP A 269 13.52 13.47 1.57
CA TRP A 269 12.91 12.42 0.75
C TRP A 269 11.87 13.01 -0.22
N TYR A 270 11.16 14.06 0.20
CA TYR A 270 10.11 14.67 -0.61
C TYR A 270 10.73 15.47 -1.75
N ARG A 271 11.69 16.35 -1.44
CA ARG A 271 12.42 17.13 -2.45
C ARG A 271 13.15 16.21 -3.43
N TRP A 272 13.73 15.11 -2.95
CA TRP A 272 14.38 14.11 -3.80
C TRP A 272 13.39 13.47 -4.79
N GLY A 273 12.28 12.90 -4.30
CA GLY A 273 11.29 12.24 -5.18
C GLY A 273 10.56 13.22 -6.11
N ALA A 274 10.25 14.43 -5.63
CA ALA A 274 9.54 15.44 -6.42
C ALA A 274 10.39 15.89 -7.63
N LYS A 275 11.70 16.08 -7.44
CA LYS A 275 12.63 16.38 -8.54
C LYS A 275 12.62 15.30 -9.61
N ILE A 276 12.63 14.03 -9.21
CA ILE A 276 12.58 12.88 -10.13
C ILE A 276 11.26 12.90 -10.92
N ILE A 277 10.13 13.06 -10.25
CA ILE A 277 8.80 13.06 -10.89
C ILE A 277 8.63 14.22 -11.88
N VAL A 278 9.12 15.42 -11.54
CA VAL A 278 9.03 16.59 -12.42
C VAL A 278 9.97 16.45 -13.62
N ALA A 279 11.18 15.92 -13.42
CA ALA A 279 12.13 15.69 -14.51
C ALA A 279 11.66 14.64 -15.53
N ASN A 280 10.74 13.74 -15.14
CA ASN A 280 10.19 12.69 -16.00
C ASN A 280 8.73 12.97 -16.42
N GLN A 281 8.31 14.24 -16.39
CA GLN A 281 7.03 14.71 -16.94
C GLN A 281 7.05 14.66 -18.47
N LYS A 282 6.05 14.01 -19.08
CA LYS A 282 5.83 14.13 -20.53
C LYS A 282 5.19 15.48 -20.87
N GLN A 283 5.25 15.86 -22.16
CA GLN A 283 4.71 17.12 -22.66
C GLN A 283 3.20 17.27 -22.39
N ASP A 284 2.45 16.18 -22.44
CA ASP A 284 1.00 16.13 -22.14
C ASP A 284 0.69 16.16 -20.62
N GLY A 285 1.71 16.20 -19.77
CA GLY A 285 1.58 16.18 -18.32
C GLY A 285 1.43 14.80 -17.69
N SER A 286 1.36 13.73 -18.48
CA SER A 286 1.39 12.37 -17.95
C SER A 286 2.79 11.99 -17.44
N ARG A 287 2.84 10.92 -16.65
CA ARG A 287 4.06 10.18 -16.30
C ARG A 287 3.87 8.73 -16.66
N GLN A 288 4.98 8.10 -17.03
CA GLN A 288 5.06 6.69 -17.37
C GLN A 288 6.28 6.10 -16.70
N ASP A 289 6.08 4.92 -16.13
CA ASP A 289 7.08 4.01 -15.63
C ASP A 289 6.63 2.60 -16.06
N ARG A 290 6.22 1.71 -15.15
CA ARG A 290 5.89 0.32 -15.48
C ARG A 290 4.41 0.04 -15.76
N PHE A 291 3.49 0.87 -15.28
CA PHE A 291 2.06 0.57 -15.41
C PHE A 291 1.49 1.22 -16.67
N PRO A 292 0.79 0.47 -17.54
CA PRO A 292 0.18 1.07 -18.72
C PRO A 292 -0.96 2.02 -18.34
N GLY A 293 -1.12 3.09 -19.12
CA GLY A 293 -2.20 4.05 -18.95
C GLY A 293 -1.98 5.04 -17.80
N VAL A 294 -3.01 5.24 -16.98
CA VAL A 294 -3.05 6.30 -15.94
C VAL A 294 -2.39 6.00 -14.57
N PRO A 295 -2.15 4.75 -14.12
CA PRO A 295 -1.67 4.50 -12.75
C PRO A 295 -0.39 5.23 -12.38
N ASP A 296 0.59 5.29 -13.27
CA ASP A 296 1.87 5.98 -13.03
C ASP A 296 1.68 7.49 -12.84
N THR A 297 0.82 8.09 -13.65
CA THR A 297 0.43 9.49 -13.47
C THR A 297 -0.27 9.69 -12.11
N CYS A 298 -1.16 8.77 -11.71
CA CYS A 298 -1.83 8.82 -10.42
C CYS A 298 -0.83 8.71 -9.25
N PHE A 299 0.12 7.76 -9.29
CA PHE A 299 1.14 7.61 -8.25
C PHE A 299 2.02 8.86 -8.13
N ALA A 300 2.45 9.42 -9.26
CA ALA A 300 3.20 10.67 -9.30
C ALA A 300 2.42 11.84 -8.65
N LEU A 301 1.15 12.03 -9.01
CA LEU A 301 0.31 13.09 -8.44
C LEU A 301 0.05 12.87 -6.94
N LEU A 302 -0.20 11.63 -6.51
CA LEU A 302 -0.42 11.28 -5.10
C LEU A 302 0.82 11.47 -4.23
N PHE A 303 2.02 11.28 -4.80
CA PHE A 303 3.29 11.64 -4.15
C PHE A 303 3.41 13.17 -4.04
N LEU A 304 3.29 13.89 -5.15
CA LEU A 304 3.47 15.34 -5.19
C LEU A 304 2.48 16.07 -4.28
N ARG A 305 1.24 15.56 -4.18
CA ARG A 305 0.20 16.12 -3.30
C ARG A 305 0.56 16.07 -1.82
N ARG A 306 1.46 15.15 -1.42
CA ARG A 306 1.95 14.93 -0.06
C ARG A 306 0.84 14.97 0.99
N MET A 307 -0.14 14.08 0.85
CA MET A 307 -1.30 14.04 1.75
C MET A 307 -1.15 12.95 2.81
N ASN A 308 -1.39 13.32 4.07
CA ASN A 308 -1.64 12.35 5.12
C ASN A 308 -3.08 11.83 5.06
N LEU A 309 -3.28 10.57 4.63
CA LEU A 309 -4.59 9.90 4.62
C LEU A 309 -5.06 9.50 6.03
N ALA A 310 -4.12 9.43 6.99
CA ALA A 310 -4.34 8.96 8.34
C ALA A 310 -3.67 9.90 9.37
N PRO A 311 -4.05 11.20 9.45
CA PRO A 311 -3.48 12.12 10.44
C PRO A 311 -3.66 11.63 11.88
N ASP A 312 -4.78 10.98 12.17
CA ASP A 312 -5.07 10.32 13.44
C ASP A 312 -4.08 9.19 13.77
N LEU A 313 -3.59 8.46 12.75
CA LEU A 313 -2.53 7.47 12.94
C LEU A 313 -1.24 8.13 13.40
N THR A 314 -0.84 9.20 12.73
CA THR A 314 0.36 9.98 13.07
C THR A 314 0.27 10.54 14.49
N GLU A 315 -0.87 11.10 14.87
CA GLU A 315 -1.10 11.62 16.22
C GLU A 315 -0.97 10.53 17.28
N LEU A 316 -1.56 9.35 17.03
CA LEU A 316 -1.50 8.23 17.96
C LEU A 316 -0.08 7.70 18.17
N ILE A 317 0.72 7.56 17.11
CA ILE A 317 2.09 7.03 17.25
C ILE A 317 3.08 8.06 17.79
N LEU A 318 2.85 9.36 17.56
CA LEU A 318 3.73 10.41 18.09
C LEU A 318 3.31 10.91 19.47
N GLY A 319 2.08 10.61 19.92
CA GLY A 319 1.55 11.10 21.18
C GLY A 319 1.34 12.62 21.20
N VAL A 320 1.20 13.25 20.04
CA VAL A 320 0.97 14.69 19.89
C VAL A 320 -0.18 14.94 18.94
N ARG A 321 -0.97 15.99 19.19
CA ARG A 321 -2.01 16.43 18.27
C ARG A 321 -1.37 17.26 17.16
N MET A 322 -1.64 16.92 15.90
CA MET A 322 -1.10 17.67 14.78
C MET A 322 -1.93 18.94 14.61
N GLU A 323 -1.28 20.10 14.54
CA GLU A 323 -1.99 21.34 14.21
C GLU A 323 -2.60 21.21 12.81
N GLU A 324 -3.93 21.39 12.71
CA GLU A 324 -4.57 21.58 11.42
C GLU A 324 -4.00 22.87 10.82
N LYS A 325 -3.12 22.74 9.81
CA LYS A 325 -2.77 23.90 8.99
C LYS A 325 -4.07 24.47 8.46
N SER A 326 -4.42 25.68 8.94
CA SER A 326 -5.61 26.43 8.52
C SER A 326 -5.74 26.28 7.01
N LYS A 327 -6.92 25.86 6.54
CA LYS A 327 -7.24 25.78 5.12
C LYS A 327 -6.73 27.05 4.44
N SER A 328 -5.70 26.93 3.61
CA SER A 328 -5.26 28.03 2.77
C SER A 328 -6.50 28.50 1.99
N PRO A 329 -6.81 29.81 1.94
CA PRO A 329 -7.90 30.31 1.13
C PRO A 329 -7.67 29.82 -0.31
N ARG A 330 -8.73 29.29 -0.92
CA ARG A 330 -8.70 28.76 -2.29
C ARG A 330 -8.35 29.84 -3.29
#